data_AF-A0AAV8Z055-F1
#
_entry.id   AF-A0AAV8Z055-F1
#
_cell.length_a   1.000
_cell.length_b   1.000
_cell.length_c   1.000
_cell.angle_alpha   90.00
_cell.angle_beta   90.00
_cell.angle_gamma   90.00
#
_symmetry.space_group_name_H-M   'P 1'
#
loop_
_entity.id
_entity.type
_entity.pdbx_description
1 polymer ?
#
loop_
_entity_poly.entity_id
_entity_poly.type
_entity_poly.pdbx_seq_one_letter_code
_entity_poly.pdbx_strand_id
1 'polypeptide(L)'
;MNPENIFCSVVLGNDFDYVLFKTAIYFAESGLNVWLISPEALKKFRTILFHQKRNYLKDYKDLLSHLNSVHLWHKIPNIIILSDFDKYCNLYSDCYNPILSALVSATLLDSISVCSKKKQKPCYLICTCSPAENSYTDRFQVLRDMYFPHVINKLCDKLLFDEIIGYFT
;
A
#
# COMPACT_ATOMS: atom_id res chain seq x y z
N MET A 1 11.63 2.50 13.84
CA MET A 1 12.36 1.22 13.67
C MET A 1 11.84 0.58 12.40
N ASN A 2 12.62 0.53 11.33
CA ASN A 2 12.28 -0.34 10.20
C ASN A 2 12.71 -1.77 10.57
N PRO A 3 11.79 -2.74 10.61
CA PRO A 3 12.18 -4.13 10.77
C PRO A 3 13.07 -4.52 9.58
N GLU A 4 14.10 -5.33 9.84
CA GLU A 4 14.98 -5.83 8.78
C GLU A 4 14.17 -6.46 7.65
N ASN A 5 14.54 -6.19 6.40
CA ASN A 5 13.89 -6.74 5.20
C ASN A 5 12.43 -6.29 4.98
N ILE A 6 12.04 -5.11 5.47
CA ILE A 6 10.79 -4.46 5.12
C ILE A 6 11.09 -3.09 4.52
N PHE A 7 10.58 -2.86 3.31
CA PHE A 7 10.62 -1.55 2.69
C PHE A 7 9.20 -1.04 2.52
N CYS A 8 8.98 0.17 3.00
CA CYS A 8 7.67 0.79 2.97
C CYS A 8 7.76 2.19 2.39
N SER A 9 6.84 2.52 1.48
CA SER A 9 6.73 3.84 0.89
C SER A 9 5.26 4.27 0.78
N VAL A 10 5.01 5.56 0.98
CA VAL A 10 3.75 6.20 0.55
C VAL A 10 4.00 7.00 -0.71
N VAL A 11 3.13 6.85 -1.70
CA VAL A 11 3.12 7.63 -2.93
C VAL A 11 2.04 8.69 -2.84
N LEU A 12 2.41 9.96 -2.94
CA LEU A 12 1.48 11.10 -2.87
C LEU A 12 1.12 11.62 -4.26
N GLY A 13 -0.17 11.88 -4.51
CA GLY A 13 -0.64 12.26 -5.85
C GLY A 13 -2.06 11.80 -6.16
N ASN A 14 -2.44 11.88 -7.43
CA ASN A 14 -3.78 11.57 -7.95
C ASN A 14 -3.69 10.67 -9.18
N ASP A 15 -4.74 9.86 -9.42
CA ASP A 15 -4.91 8.91 -10.55
C ASP A 15 -3.76 7.89 -10.66
N PHE A 16 -3.70 6.98 -9.68
CA PHE A 16 -2.64 5.98 -9.58
C PHE A 16 -2.93 4.67 -10.30
N ASP A 17 -4.14 4.47 -10.82
CA ASP A 17 -4.61 3.21 -11.39
C ASP A 17 -3.61 2.61 -12.39
N TYR A 18 -3.09 3.44 -13.31
CA TYR A 18 -2.14 2.99 -14.33
C TYR A 18 -0.80 2.58 -13.72
N VAL A 19 -0.23 3.43 -12.86
CA VAL A 19 1.10 3.19 -12.28
C VAL A 19 1.06 2.01 -11.31
N LEU A 20 0.07 1.92 -10.42
CA LEU A 20 -0.07 0.79 -9.50
C LEU A 20 -0.24 -0.53 -10.24
N PHE A 21 -1.03 -0.52 -11.33
CA PHE A 21 -1.21 -1.71 -12.14
C PHE A 21 0.08 -2.12 -12.85
N LYS A 22 0.81 -1.16 -13.43
CA LYS A 22 2.12 -1.42 -14.05
C LYS A 22 3.15 -1.93 -13.03
N THR A 23 3.20 -1.33 -11.85
CA THR A 23 4.06 -1.76 -10.73
C THR A 23 3.70 -3.18 -10.28
N ALA A 24 2.41 -3.49 -10.14
CA ALA A 24 1.95 -4.83 -9.79
C ALA A 24 2.41 -5.86 -10.83
N ILE A 25 2.25 -5.58 -12.13
CA ILE A 25 2.70 -6.45 -13.22
C ILE A 25 4.22 -6.67 -13.13
N TYR A 26 5.01 -5.61 -13.03
CA TYR A 26 6.46 -5.71 -12.98
C TYR A 26 6.96 -6.65 -11.88
N PHE A 27 6.43 -6.50 -10.66
CA PHE A 27 6.82 -7.38 -9.56
C PHE A 27 6.32 -8.82 -9.74
N ALA A 28 5.14 -9.01 -10.32
CA ALA A 28 4.64 -10.35 -10.62
C ALA A 28 5.47 -11.05 -11.70
N GLU A 29 5.88 -10.34 -12.75
CA GLU A 29 6.78 -10.84 -13.80
C GLU A 29 8.18 -11.15 -13.23
N SER A 30 8.60 -10.43 -12.20
CA SER A 30 9.82 -10.71 -11.43
C SER A 30 9.68 -11.92 -10.49
N GLY A 31 8.55 -12.64 -10.52
CA GLY A 31 8.30 -13.84 -9.72
C GLY A 31 7.85 -13.58 -8.28
N LEU A 32 7.47 -12.35 -7.93
CA LEU A 32 6.97 -12.01 -6.60
C LEU A 32 5.46 -12.21 -6.47
N ASN A 33 5.02 -12.64 -5.29
CA ASN A 33 3.58 -12.71 -4.98
C ASN A 33 3.05 -11.31 -4.69
N VAL A 34 2.18 -10.79 -5.56
CA VAL A 34 1.63 -9.43 -5.44
C VAL A 34 0.20 -9.45 -4.93
N TRP A 35 -0.08 -8.67 -3.89
CA TRP A 35 -1.42 -8.29 -3.49
C TRP A 35 -1.69 -6.85 -3.89
N LEU A 36 -2.72 -6.65 -4.70
CA LEU A 36 -3.23 -5.33 -5.04
C LEU A 36 -4.58 -5.15 -4.36
N ILE A 37 -4.60 -4.25 -3.38
CA ILE A 37 -5.75 -3.97 -2.51
C ILE A 37 -6.28 -2.58 -2.85
N SER A 38 -7.58 -2.48 -3.08
CA SER A 38 -8.25 -1.24 -3.44
C SER A 38 -9.66 -1.21 -2.84
N PRO A 39 -10.22 -0.04 -2.50
CA PRO A 39 -11.60 0.05 -2.04
C PRO A 39 -12.60 -0.28 -3.16
N GLU A 40 -12.23 0.01 -4.41
CA GLU A 40 -13.08 -0.17 -5.58
C GLU A 40 -12.35 -0.87 -6.72
N ALA A 41 -13.12 -1.34 -7.71
CA ALA A 41 -12.57 -1.87 -8.94
C ALA A 41 -11.81 -0.78 -9.71
N LEU A 42 -10.52 -1.01 -9.97
CA LEU A 42 -9.71 -0.13 -10.81
C LEU A 42 -10.35 -0.04 -12.20
N LYS A 43 -10.83 1.16 -12.56
CA LYS A 43 -11.77 1.36 -13.66
C LYS A 43 -11.16 1.02 -15.02
N LYS A 44 -9.85 1.24 -15.17
CA LYS A 44 -9.11 1.16 -16.43
C LYS A 44 -8.67 -0.26 -16.84
N PHE A 45 -8.74 -1.27 -15.96
CA PHE A 45 -8.13 -2.59 -16.22
C PHE A 45 -9.04 -3.77 -15.89
N ARG A 46 -10.12 -3.91 -16.65
CA ARG A 46 -11.04 -5.07 -16.55
C ARG A 46 -10.52 -6.35 -17.21
N THR A 47 -9.51 -6.27 -18.09
CA THR A 47 -9.24 -7.32 -19.09
C THR A 47 -7.89 -8.06 -18.98
N ILE A 48 -6.94 -7.62 -18.15
CA ILE A 48 -5.63 -8.28 -18.06
C ILE A 48 -5.60 -9.15 -16.79
N LEU A 49 -5.85 -10.45 -17.00
CA LEU A 49 -5.87 -11.51 -15.98
C LEU A 49 -4.49 -12.17 -15.78
N PHE A 50 -4.43 -12.91 -14.67
CA PHE A 50 -3.59 -14.07 -14.32
C PHE A 50 -2.42 -13.79 -13.36
N HIS A 51 -2.52 -14.41 -12.18
CA HIS A 51 -1.54 -14.51 -11.07
C HIS A 51 -1.56 -13.47 -9.94
N GLN A 52 -2.26 -12.35 -10.08
CA GLN A 52 -2.37 -11.36 -9.00
C GLN A 52 -3.69 -11.47 -8.25
N LYS A 53 -3.62 -11.54 -6.92
CA LYS A 53 -4.83 -11.54 -6.08
C LYS A 53 -5.27 -10.09 -5.89
N ARG A 54 -6.35 -9.71 -6.58
CA ARG A 54 -7.03 -8.42 -6.39
C ARG A 54 -8.02 -8.56 -5.25
N ASN A 55 -7.86 -7.76 -4.20
CA ASN A 55 -8.82 -7.72 -3.10
C ASN A 55 -9.52 -6.36 -3.11
N TYR A 56 -10.84 -6.38 -3.31
CA TYR A 56 -11.66 -5.18 -3.20
C TYR A 56 -12.24 -5.13 -1.79
N LEU A 57 -11.63 -4.32 -0.92
CA LEU A 57 -11.97 -4.24 0.50
C LEU A 57 -12.56 -2.85 0.74
N LYS A 58 -13.88 -2.76 0.92
CA LYS A 58 -14.60 -1.49 0.83
C LYS A 58 -14.22 -0.51 1.93
N ASP A 59 -13.95 -1.03 3.12
CA ASP A 59 -13.66 -0.24 4.29
C ASP A 59 -12.45 -0.75 5.07
N TYR A 60 -12.07 -0.01 6.11
CA TYR A 60 -10.95 -0.36 6.96
C TYR A 60 -11.18 -1.66 7.74
N LYS A 61 -12.43 -2.07 8.01
CA LYS A 61 -12.72 -3.29 8.78
C LYS A 61 -12.40 -4.52 7.93
N ASP A 62 -12.84 -4.48 6.67
CA ASP A 62 -12.49 -5.50 5.67
C ASP A 62 -10.97 -5.57 5.48
N LEU A 63 -10.30 -4.42 5.39
CA LEU A 63 -8.84 -4.33 5.29
C LEU A 63 -8.15 -4.99 6.50
N LEU A 64 -8.50 -4.57 7.73
CA LEU A 64 -7.89 -5.09 8.95
C LEU A 64 -8.13 -6.60 9.10
N SER A 65 -9.35 -7.07 8.82
CA SER A 65 -9.67 -8.50 8.84
C SER A 65 -8.81 -9.29 7.85
N HIS A 66 -8.68 -8.78 6.61
CA HIS A 66 -7.87 -9.39 5.58
C HIS A 66 -6.39 -9.49 5.98
N LEU A 67 -5.83 -8.38 6.47
CA LEU A 67 -4.44 -8.27 6.90
C LEU A 67 -4.13 -9.15 8.11
N ASN A 68 -4.99 -9.14 9.13
CA ASN A 68 -4.81 -9.97 10.32
C ASN A 68 -4.83 -11.48 10.00
N SER A 69 -5.54 -11.88 8.95
CA SER A 69 -5.56 -13.27 8.49
C SER A 69 -4.30 -13.69 7.71
N VAL A 70 -3.40 -12.76 7.33
CA VAL A 70 -2.31 -12.99 6.36
C VAL A 70 -1.45 -14.22 6.71
N HIS A 71 -1.18 -14.44 7.99
CA HIS A 71 -0.36 -15.54 8.49
C HIS A 71 -0.94 -16.93 8.15
N LEU A 72 -2.26 -17.03 8.00
CA LEU A 72 -3.00 -18.26 7.66
C LEU A 72 -2.97 -18.59 6.16
N TRP A 73 -2.56 -17.66 5.30
CA TRP A 73 -2.57 -17.89 3.86
C TRP A 73 -1.44 -18.84 3.44
N HIS A 74 -1.77 -19.78 2.56
CA HIS A 74 -0.79 -20.68 1.94
C HIS A 74 0.18 -19.92 1.04
N LYS A 75 -0.32 -18.94 0.26
CA LYS A 75 0.48 -18.07 -0.60
C LYS A 75 0.45 -16.63 -0.06
N ILE A 76 1.36 -16.34 0.88
CA ILE A 76 1.54 -14.98 1.40
C ILE A 76 2.23 -14.05 0.36
N PRO A 77 1.93 -12.74 0.38
CA PRO A 77 2.52 -11.77 -0.54
C PRO A 77 3.99 -11.51 -0.23
N ASN A 78 4.74 -11.12 -1.25
CA ASN A 78 6.01 -10.41 -1.13
C ASN A 78 5.79 -8.91 -1.14
N ILE A 79 4.75 -8.46 -1.85
CA ILE A 79 4.41 -7.06 -1.97
C ILE A 79 2.93 -6.83 -1.75
N ILE A 80 2.62 -5.85 -0.93
CA ILE A 80 1.27 -5.32 -0.73
C ILE A 80 1.25 -3.93 -1.33
N ILE A 81 0.38 -3.74 -2.32
CA ILE A 81 0.08 -2.45 -2.95
C ILE A 81 -1.32 -2.05 -2.50
N LEU A 82 -1.42 -0.98 -1.73
CA LEU A 82 -2.68 -0.44 -1.20
C LEU A 82 -3.03 0.86 -1.92
N SER A 83 -4.15 0.83 -2.65
CA SER A 83 -4.75 2.02 -3.25
C SER A 83 -5.53 2.81 -2.20
N ASP A 84 -5.54 4.14 -2.32
CA ASP A 84 -6.39 5.05 -1.53
C ASP A 84 -6.27 4.86 -0.01
N PHE A 85 -5.04 4.83 0.51
CA PHE A 85 -4.75 4.70 1.94
C PHE A 85 -5.48 5.75 2.79
N ASP A 86 -5.60 6.97 2.27
CA ASP A 86 -6.33 8.07 2.90
C ASP A 86 -7.79 7.73 3.21
N LYS A 87 -8.45 6.94 2.34
CA LYS A 87 -9.83 6.49 2.56
C LYS A 87 -9.93 5.48 3.69
N TYR A 88 -8.99 4.53 3.78
CA TYR A 88 -8.96 3.56 4.88
C TYR A 88 -8.68 4.21 6.24
N CYS A 89 -7.90 5.29 6.25
CA CYS A 89 -7.59 6.06 7.45
C CYS A 89 -8.62 7.17 7.75
N ASN A 90 -9.58 7.43 6.86
CA ASN A 90 -10.50 8.56 6.95
C ASN A 90 -9.77 9.91 7.15
N LEU A 91 -8.62 10.10 6.50
CA LEU A 91 -7.74 11.26 6.73
C LEU A 91 -8.43 12.60 6.50
N TYR A 92 -9.26 12.66 5.45
CA TYR A 92 -9.96 13.87 5.01
C TYR A 92 -11.43 13.91 5.43
N SER A 93 -11.83 13.04 6.35
CA SER A 93 -13.18 13.02 6.90
C SER A 93 -13.28 13.92 8.14
N ASP A 94 -14.46 14.50 8.37
CA ASP A 94 -14.80 15.15 9.65
C ASP A 94 -14.84 14.14 10.81
N CYS A 95 -15.09 12.86 10.51
CA CYS A 95 -15.05 11.77 11.47
C CYS A 95 -13.64 11.15 11.62
N TYR A 96 -12.58 11.92 11.34
CA TYR A 96 -11.20 11.45 11.47
C TYR A 96 -10.92 10.93 12.89
N ASN A 97 -10.33 9.74 12.95
CA ASN A 97 -9.89 9.12 14.18
C ASN A 97 -8.39 8.78 14.07
N PRO A 98 -7.51 9.45 14.85
CA PRO A 98 -6.08 9.21 14.78
C PRO A 98 -5.69 7.81 15.26
N ILE A 99 -6.44 7.24 16.23
CA ILE A 99 -6.20 5.88 16.73
C ILE A 99 -6.51 4.87 15.62
N LEU A 100 -7.58 5.08 14.86
CA LEU A 100 -7.91 4.22 13.71
C LEU A 100 -6.81 4.29 12.65
N SER A 101 -6.34 5.50 12.32
CA SER A 101 -5.28 5.68 11.32
C SER A 101 -3.97 5.02 11.73
N ALA A 102 -3.60 5.17 13.00
CA ALA A 102 -2.47 4.47 13.60
C ALA A 102 -2.63 2.95 13.55
N LEU A 103 -3.83 2.44 13.87
CA LEU A 103 -4.15 1.01 13.82
C LEU A 103 -4.00 0.43 12.41
N VAL A 104 -4.55 1.11 11.40
CA VAL A 104 -4.42 0.70 9.99
C VAL A 104 -2.94 0.67 9.57
N SER A 105 -2.19 1.73 9.90
CA SER A 105 -0.77 1.85 9.58
C SER A 105 0.07 0.75 10.23
N ALA A 106 -0.11 0.55 11.55
CA ALA A 106 0.57 -0.50 12.30
C ALA A 106 0.23 -1.89 11.78
N THR A 107 -1.05 -2.15 11.50
CA THR A 107 -1.50 -3.46 10.99
C THR A 107 -0.91 -3.78 9.62
N LEU A 108 -0.76 -2.79 8.74
CA LEU A 108 -0.08 -2.97 7.45
C LEU A 108 1.40 -3.35 7.63
N LEU A 109 2.11 -2.63 8.50
CA LEU A 109 3.52 -2.89 8.80
C LEU A 109 3.72 -4.25 9.48
N ASP A 110 2.85 -4.61 10.42
CA ASP A 110 2.89 -5.91 11.08
C ASP A 110 2.60 -7.04 10.10
N SER A 111 1.62 -6.86 9.20
CA SER A 111 1.27 -7.86 8.20
C SER A 111 2.42 -8.12 7.22
N ILE A 112 3.08 -7.07 6.74
CA ILE A 112 4.23 -7.23 5.83
C ILE A 112 5.46 -7.78 6.59
N SER A 113 5.61 -7.47 7.88
CA SER A 113 6.64 -8.04 8.76
C SER A 113 6.46 -9.55 8.93
N VAL A 114 5.23 -9.99 9.17
CA VAL A 114 4.89 -11.42 9.21
C VAL A 114 5.21 -12.09 7.88
N CYS A 115 4.91 -11.44 6.75
CA CYS A 115 5.25 -11.97 5.42
C CYS A 115 6.77 -12.13 5.23
N SER A 116 7.54 -11.10 5.60
CA SER A 116 9.01 -11.10 5.53
C SER A 116 9.61 -12.23 6.36
N LYS A 117 9.18 -12.37 7.62
CA LYS A 117 9.63 -13.44 8.53
C LYS A 117 9.30 -14.83 8.00
N LYS A 118 8.08 -15.06 7.51
CA LYS A 118 7.64 -16.38 7.01
C LYS A 118 8.34 -16.75 5.69
N LYS A 119 8.70 -15.77 4.86
CA LYS A 119 9.45 -16.00 3.60
C LYS A 119 10.96 -16.01 3.75
N GLN A 120 11.49 -15.44 4.84
CA GLN A 120 12.92 -15.14 5.00
C GLN A 120 13.48 -14.33 3.81
N LYS A 121 12.68 -13.38 3.30
CA LYS A 121 13.00 -12.54 2.14
C LYS A 121 12.44 -11.13 2.32
N PRO A 122 13.05 -10.12 1.68
CA PRO A 122 12.48 -8.78 1.57
C PRO A 122 11.02 -8.78 1.17
N CYS A 123 10.24 -7.95 1.86
CA CYS A 123 8.85 -7.68 1.53
C CYS A 123 8.61 -6.17 1.46
N TYR A 124 7.65 -5.81 0.61
CA TYR A 124 7.46 -4.44 0.14
C TYR A 124 6.04 -3.98 0.42
N LEU A 125 5.89 -2.76 0.93
CA LEU A 125 4.61 -2.12 1.18
C LEU A 125 4.55 -0.79 0.44
N ILE A 126 3.63 -0.69 -0.51
CA ILE A 126 3.37 0.53 -1.28
C ILE A 126 1.96 0.99 -0.95
N CYS A 127 1.84 2.16 -0.34
CA CYS A 127 0.56 2.81 -0.11
C CYS A 127 0.43 4.02 -1.04
N THR A 128 -0.74 4.27 -1.58
CA THR A 128 -1.02 5.53 -2.30
C THR A 128 -1.92 6.40 -1.46
N CYS A 129 -1.69 7.71 -1.51
CA CYS A 129 -2.44 8.67 -0.73
C CYS A 129 -2.71 9.90 -1.60
N SER A 130 -3.95 10.36 -1.61
CA SER A 130 -4.30 11.63 -2.24
C SER A 130 -3.51 12.78 -1.58
N PRO A 131 -3.20 13.89 -2.29
CA PRO A 131 -2.58 15.04 -1.67
C PRO A 131 -3.53 15.63 -0.63
N ALA A 132 -3.02 15.91 0.57
CA ALA A 132 -3.80 16.57 1.61
C ALA A 132 -4.07 18.04 1.22
N GLU A 133 -5.31 18.49 1.41
CA GLU A 133 -5.57 19.93 1.50
C GLU A 133 -4.85 20.52 2.73
N ASN A 134 -4.54 21.81 2.71
CA ASN A 134 -3.79 22.49 3.77
C ASN A 134 -4.38 22.29 5.18
N SER A 135 -5.70 22.07 5.28
CA SER A 135 -6.43 21.81 6.53
C SER A 135 -6.17 20.42 7.13
N TYR A 136 -5.62 19.48 6.36
CA TYR A 136 -5.43 18.08 6.75
C TYR A 136 -3.98 17.62 6.72
N THR A 137 -3.05 18.51 6.38
CA THR A 137 -1.62 18.19 6.21
C THR A 137 -1.03 17.56 7.47
N ASP A 138 -1.35 18.10 8.65
CA ASP A 138 -0.83 17.60 9.93
C ASP A 138 -1.23 16.15 10.21
N ARG A 139 -2.42 15.73 9.76
CA ARG A 139 -2.93 14.37 9.99
C ARG A 139 -2.08 13.33 9.25
N PHE A 140 -1.77 13.60 7.98
CA PHE A 140 -0.89 12.74 7.19
C PHE A 140 0.56 12.83 7.66
N GLN A 141 1.02 14.03 8.03
CA GLN A 141 2.37 14.28 8.50
C GLN A 141 2.74 13.40 9.71
N VAL A 142 1.84 13.26 10.68
CA VAL A 142 2.04 12.36 11.84
C VAL A 142 2.21 10.91 11.41
N LEU A 143 1.37 10.42 10.48
CA LEU A 143 1.47 9.05 10.00
C LEU A 143 2.77 8.82 9.24
N ARG A 144 3.16 9.78 8.41
CA ARG A 144 4.44 9.74 7.69
C ARG A 144 5.59 9.57 8.66
N ASP A 145 5.70 10.48 9.63
CA ASP A 145 6.86 10.55 10.52
C ASP A 145 6.96 9.32 11.43
N MET A 146 5.83 8.69 11.77
CA MET A 146 5.80 7.50 12.63
C MET A 146 5.96 6.18 11.87
N TYR A 147 5.34 6.03 10.70
CA TYR A 147 5.14 4.73 10.05
C TYR A 147 5.79 4.60 8.66
N PHE A 148 5.99 5.71 7.96
CA PHE A 148 6.40 5.71 6.56
C PHE A 148 7.71 6.47 6.36
N PRO A 149 8.86 5.78 6.43
CA PRO A 149 10.17 6.41 6.35
C PRO A 149 10.48 6.98 4.97
N HIS A 150 9.77 6.52 3.94
CA HIS A 150 9.95 6.96 2.56
C HIS A 150 8.62 7.47 1.99
N VAL A 151 8.68 8.65 1.37
CA VAL A 151 7.54 9.24 0.67
C VAL A 151 7.98 9.65 -0.73
N ILE A 152 7.25 9.16 -1.72
CA ILE A 152 7.43 9.48 -3.13
C ILE A 152 6.43 10.58 -3.48
N ASN A 153 6.93 11.76 -3.80
CA ASN A 153 6.12 12.89 -4.23
C ASN A 153 5.96 12.88 -5.74
N LYS A 154 4.76 13.22 -6.25
CA LYS A 154 4.43 13.10 -7.67
C LYS A 154 5.46 13.77 -8.59
N LEU A 155 6.14 12.94 -9.39
CA LEU A 155 6.68 13.27 -10.70
C LEU A 155 5.76 12.64 -11.77
N CYS A 156 5.92 13.02 -13.06
CA CYS A 156 5.15 12.46 -14.19
C CYS A 156 5.08 10.90 -14.14
N ASP A 157 3.99 10.27 -14.60
CA ASP A 157 3.72 8.82 -14.46
C ASP A 157 4.88 7.88 -14.83
N LYS A 158 5.69 8.23 -15.84
CA LYS A 158 6.90 7.46 -16.20
C LYS A 158 7.97 7.55 -15.12
N LEU A 159 8.27 8.76 -14.66
CA LEU A 159 9.22 9.03 -13.59
C LEU A 159 8.75 8.39 -12.27
N LEU A 160 7.44 8.40 -12.02
CA LEU A 160 6.86 7.80 -10.83
C LEU A 160 7.04 6.28 -10.78
N PHE A 161 6.85 5.59 -11.91
CA PHE A 161 7.11 4.16 -11.99
C PHE A 161 8.60 3.87 -11.74
N ASP A 162 9.50 4.59 -12.41
CA ASP A 162 10.94 4.37 -12.27
C ASP A 162 11.42 4.65 -10.84
N GLU A 163 10.89 5.68 -10.17
CA GLU A 163 11.19 6.01 -8.78
C GLU A 163 10.67 4.94 -7.81
N ILE A 164 9.46 4.43 -8.03
CA ILE A 164 8.92 3.30 -7.25
C ILE A 164 9.83 2.09 -7.42
N ILE A 165 10.15 1.69 -8.65
CA ILE A 165 10.98 0.50 -8.89
C ILE A 165 12.37 0.69 -8.29
N GLY A 166 13.02 1.84 -8.51
CA GLY A 166 14.38 2.12 -8.03
C GLY A 166 14.53 2.12 -6.52
N TYR A 167 13.46 2.35 -5.74
CA TYR A 167 13.51 2.22 -4.28
C TYR A 167 13.41 0.77 -3.80
N PHE A 168 12.81 -0.12 -4.61
CA PHE A 168 12.50 -1.50 -4.21
C PHE A 168 13.39 -2.58 -4.86
N THR A 169 14.26 -2.19 -5.79
CA THR A 169 15.28 -3.03 -6.45
C THR A 169 16.68 -2.62 -6.06
#